data_AF-A0A840L3Y0-F1
#
_entry.id   AF-A0A840L3Y0-F1
#
_cell.length_a   1.000
_cell.length_b   1.000
_cell.length_c   1.000
_cell.angle_alpha   90.00
_cell.angle_beta   90.00
_cell.angle_gamma   90.00
#
_symmetry.space_group_name_H-M   'P 1'
#
loop_
_entity.id
_entity.type
_entity.pdbx_description
1 polymer ?
#
loop_
_entity_poly.entity_id
_entity_poly.type
_entity_poly.pdbx_seq_one_letter_code
_entity_poly.pdbx_strand_id
1 'polypeptide(L)'
;MAADVAAEAAEAPLPSAPAAELSPAAVAAKLKTLFPALFGGNGFKPVKLRVQVDIQARAPGQFSKAQLSGFLRRYTGNTGYLIALGRATHRFDLDGEQAGELSEEHRAAAREELARRRALQQERVELEQTQARNRAGLLHDYERTTLTLANFCALKGVTEEELPGLLEIAKAERAAQPAREARPQFAPRNARPNPRDARETRDSKGGERAPRGPRNRPGR
;
A
#
# COMPACT_ATOMS: atom_id res chain seq x y z
N MET A 1 -32.48 -35.38 -55.65
CA MET A 1 -33.00 -36.21 -54.55
C MET A 1 -31.76 -36.76 -53.85
N ALA A 2 -31.30 -36.27 -52.70
CA ALA A 2 -31.96 -35.98 -51.41
C ALA A 2 -32.23 -37.26 -50.58
N ALA A 3 -31.96 -37.18 -49.26
CA ALA A 3 -31.75 -38.26 -48.27
C ALA A 3 -30.36 -38.94 -48.40
N ASP A 4 -29.43 -38.96 -47.42
CA ASP A 4 -29.52 -39.06 -45.93
C ASP A 4 -30.04 -40.45 -45.51
N VAL A 5 -29.55 -41.19 -44.51
CA VAL A 5 -28.58 -41.00 -43.41
C VAL A 5 -27.38 -41.97 -43.63
N ALA A 6 -26.26 -42.06 -42.90
CA ALA A 6 -25.72 -41.39 -41.70
C ALA A 6 -24.17 -41.44 -41.71
N ALA A 7 -23.52 -40.93 -40.65
CA ALA A 7 -22.16 -41.26 -40.27
C ALA A 7 -22.05 -41.37 -38.74
N GLU A 8 -21.49 -42.47 -38.25
CA GLU A 8 -21.42 -42.80 -36.82
C GLU A 8 -20.49 -41.82 -36.07
N ALA A 9 -20.97 -41.28 -34.95
CA ALA A 9 -20.29 -40.19 -34.24
C ALA A 9 -19.00 -40.69 -33.56
N ALA A 10 -17.86 -40.15 -33.97
CA ALA A 10 -16.59 -40.38 -33.27
C ALA A 10 -16.67 -39.80 -31.84
N GLU A 11 -16.55 -40.69 -30.86
CA GLU A 11 -16.75 -40.41 -29.44
C GLU A 11 -15.72 -39.39 -28.92
N ALA A 12 -16.21 -38.25 -28.41
CA ALA A 12 -15.37 -37.24 -27.80
C ALA A 12 -14.84 -37.71 -26.43
N PRO A 13 -13.56 -37.51 -26.09
CA PRO A 13 -13.02 -37.94 -24.81
C PRO A 13 -13.67 -37.18 -23.65
N LEU A 14 -14.29 -37.92 -22.73
CA LEU A 14 -15.04 -37.39 -21.60
C LEU A 14 -14.17 -36.54 -20.66
N PRO A 15 -14.72 -35.47 -20.06
CA PRO A 15 -14.00 -34.66 -19.08
C PRO A 15 -13.77 -35.43 -17.78
N SER A 16 -12.52 -35.51 -17.35
CA SER A 16 -12.13 -36.11 -16.06
C SER A 16 -12.67 -35.25 -14.89
N ALA A 17 -13.60 -35.82 -14.12
CA ALA A 17 -14.18 -35.23 -12.91
C ALA A 17 -13.15 -35.19 -11.74
N PRO A 18 -13.37 -34.37 -10.70
CA PRO A 18 -12.29 -33.58 -10.12
C PRO A 18 -11.41 -34.34 -9.13
N ALA A 19 -10.10 -34.19 -9.27
CA ALA A 19 -9.15 -34.43 -8.19
C ALA A 19 -9.39 -33.38 -7.08
N ALA A 20 -10.21 -33.75 -6.08
CA ALA A 20 -10.54 -33.05 -4.83
C ALA A 20 -10.20 -31.55 -4.82
N GLU A 21 -11.22 -30.71 -4.99
CA GLU A 21 -11.11 -29.24 -5.10
C GLU A 21 -10.64 -28.57 -3.79
N LEU A 22 -9.38 -28.78 -3.43
CA LEU A 22 -8.71 -28.03 -2.38
C LEU A 22 -8.72 -26.56 -2.76
N SER A 23 -9.36 -25.75 -1.92
CA SER A 23 -9.38 -24.30 -2.10
C SER A 23 -7.95 -23.74 -2.17
N PRO A 24 -7.71 -22.62 -2.87
CA PRO A 24 -6.38 -22.02 -2.95
C PRO A 24 -5.76 -21.71 -1.56
N ALA A 25 -6.61 -21.46 -0.55
CA ALA A 25 -6.20 -21.29 0.84
C ALA A 25 -5.76 -22.62 1.49
N ALA A 26 -6.47 -23.73 1.24
CA ALA A 26 -6.08 -25.05 1.72
C ALA A 26 -4.76 -25.53 1.09
N VAL A 27 -4.54 -25.24 -0.21
CA VAL A 27 -3.25 -25.51 -0.88
C VAL A 27 -2.12 -24.71 -0.21
N ALA A 28 -2.33 -23.42 0.05
CA ALA A 28 -1.36 -22.57 0.73
C ALA A 28 -1.04 -23.06 2.15
N ALA A 29 -2.07 -23.44 2.93
CA ALA A 29 -1.90 -23.97 4.27
C ALA A 29 -1.10 -25.28 4.28
N LYS A 30 -1.44 -26.24 3.40
CA LYS A 30 -0.67 -27.49 3.25
C LYS A 30 0.78 -27.23 2.84
N LEU A 31 1.04 -26.34 1.87
CA LEU A 31 2.40 -25.98 1.47
C LEU A 31 3.20 -25.34 2.62
N LYS A 32 2.54 -24.52 3.45
CA LYS A 32 3.16 -23.95 4.66
C LYS A 32 3.53 -25.00 5.70
N THR A 33 2.69 -26.02 5.88
CA THR A 33 2.95 -27.15 6.79
C THR A 33 4.06 -28.07 6.28
N LEU A 34 4.10 -28.35 4.97
CA LEU A 34 5.08 -29.27 4.37
C LEU A 34 6.46 -28.63 4.13
N PHE A 35 6.51 -27.34 3.80
CA PHE A 35 7.76 -26.63 3.49
C PHE A 35 7.87 -25.32 4.31
N PRO A 36 7.96 -25.41 5.64
CA PRO A 36 7.98 -24.24 6.53
C PRO A 36 9.23 -23.37 6.35
N ALA A 37 10.35 -23.93 5.90
CA ALA A 37 11.55 -23.13 5.66
C ALA A 37 11.39 -22.11 4.52
N LEU A 38 10.55 -22.42 3.53
CA LEU A 38 10.27 -21.56 2.37
C LEU A 38 8.99 -20.72 2.53
N PHE A 39 7.90 -21.32 3.02
CA PHE A 39 6.57 -20.67 3.12
C PHE A 39 6.14 -20.34 4.57
N GLY A 40 6.89 -20.80 5.58
CA GLY A 40 6.53 -20.71 7.00
C GLY A 40 6.79 -19.35 7.66
N GLY A 41 7.90 -18.70 7.29
CA GLY A 41 8.42 -17.51 7.97
C GLY A 41 7.63 -16.22 7.76
N ASN A 42 7.99 -15.17 8.51
CA ASN A 42 7.36 -13.84 8.50
C ASN A 42 7.62 -13.00 7.24
N GLY A 43 7.96 -13.63 6.11
CA GLY A 43 8.27 -12.93 4.87
C GLY A 43 8.39 -13.88 3.68
N PHE A 44 8.20 -13.33 2.49
CA PHE A 44 8.38 -14.06 1.24
C PHE A 44 9.88 -14.30 0.98
N LYS A 45 10.21 -15.47 0.43
CA LYS A 45 11.53 -15.80 -0.09
C LYS A 45 11.46 -16.03 -1.60
N PRO A 46 12.42 -15.54 -2.42
CA PRO A 46 12.48 -15.86 -3.85
C PRO A 46 12.60 -17.36 -4.07
N VAL A 47 11.72 -17.94 -4.88
CA VAL A 47 11.72 -19.38 -5.15
C VAL A 47 12.77 -19.78 -6.19
N LYS A 48 13.37 -20.95 -5.98
CA LYS A 48 14.13 -21.72 -6.96
C LYS A 48 13.32 -21.88 -8.26
N LEU A 49 14.02 -21.90 -9.39
CA LEU A 49 13.41 -22.24 -10.68
C LEU A 49 12.95 -23.70 -10.68
N ARG A 50 11.79 -23.97 -11.30
CA ARG A 50 11.18 -25.32 -11.37
C ARG A 50 10.81 -25.94 -10.02
N VAL A 51 10.64 -25.15 -8.95
CA VAL A 51 10.22 -25.60 -7.60
C VAL A 51 8.95 -26.48 -7.61
N GLN A 52 8.10 -26.39 -8.63
CA GLN A 52 6.97 -27.29 -8.86
C GLN A 52 7.38 -28.77 -8.91
N VAL A 53 8.52 -29.07 -9.56
CA VAL A 53 9.04 -30.44 -9.70
C VAL A 53 9.53 -30.94 -8.35
N ASP A 54 10.28 -30.11 -7.63
CA ASP A 54 10.80 -30.42 -6.30
C ASP A 54 9.64 -30.67 -5.29
N ILE A 55 8.56 -29.87 -5.37
CA ILE A 55 7.34 -30.08 -4.57
C ILE A 55 6.68 -31.41 -4.92
N GLN A 56 6.53 -31.74 -6.21
CA GLN A 56 5.92 -32.99 -6.66
C GLN A 56 6.76 -34.22 -6.30
N ALA A 57 8.09 -34.10 -6.27
CA ALA A 57 8.99 -35.16 -5.86
C ALA A 57 8.91 -35.45 -4.34
N ARG A 58 8.77 -34.40 -3.51
CA ARG A 58 8.67 -34.55 -2.04
C ARG A 58 7.26 -34.84 -1.53
N ALA A 59 6.24 -34.39 -2.24
CA ALA A 59 4.83 -34.57 -1.89
C ALA A 59 4.02 -35.14 -3.07
N PRO A 60 4.36 -36.35 -3.57
CA PRO A 60 3.66 -36.98 -4.67
C PRO A 60 2.18 -37.20 -4.31
N GLY A 61 1.29 -36.94 -5.27
CA GLY A 61 -0.17 -37.09 -5.10
C GLY A 61 -0.85 -36.05 -4.19
N GLN A 62 -0.12 -35.22 -3.43
CA GLN A 62 -0.72 -34.25 -2.49
C GLN A 62 -1.31 -33.01 -3.16
N PHE A 63 -0.85 -32.67 -4.36
CA PHE A 63 -1.27 -31.48 -5.10
C PHE A 63 -1.36 -31.75 -6.60
N SER A 64 -2.39 -31.24 -7.26
CA SER A 64 -2.46 -31.25 -8.71
C SER A 64 -1.52 -30.19 -9.33
N LYS A 65 -1.06 -30.43 -10.56
CA LYS A 65 -0.23 -29.47 -11.33
C LYS A 65 -0.95 -28.11 -11.49
N ALA A 66 -2.27 -28.12 -11.64
CA ALA A 66 -3.10 -26.93 -11.74
C ALA A 66 -3.15 -26.14 -10.42
N GLN A 67 -3.31 -26.83 -9.28
CA GLN A 67 -3.29 -26.22 -7.94
C GLN A 67 -1.94 -25.54 -7.66
N LEU A 68 -0.81 -26.22 -7.92
CA LEU A 68 0.53 -25.65 -7.73
C LEU A 68 0.78 -24.45 -8.65
N SER A 69 0.39 -24.53 -9.93
CA SER A 69 0.51 -23.42 -10.89
C SER A 69 -0.32 -22.20 -10.45
N GLY A 70 -1.58 -22.43 -10.04
CA GLY A 70 -2.48 -21.40 -9.55
C GLY A 70 -1.98 -20.71 -8.27
N PHE A 71 -1.46 -21.50 -7.32
CA PHE A 71 -0.82 -20.98 -6.10
C PHE A 71 0.42 -20.15 -6.43
N LEU A 72 1.38 -20.71 -7.19
CA LEU A 72 2.66 -20.03 -7.43
C LEU A 72 2.49 -18.75 -8.24
N ARG A 73 1.56 -18.68 -9.20
CA ARG A 73 1.24 -17.43 -9.92
C ARG A 73 0.78 -16.32 -8.97
N ARG A 74 -0.04 -16.66 -7.96
CA ARG A 74 -0.50 -15.70 -6.94
C ARG A 74 0.63 -15.35 -5.96
N TYR A 75 1.44 -16.33 -5.58
CA TYR A 75 2.57 -16.16 -4.67
C TYR A 75 3.63 -15.21 -5.25
N THR A 76 4.08 -15.44 -6.49
CA THR A 76 5.12 -14.61 -7.13
C THR A 76 4.61 -13.24 -7.59
N GLY A 77 3.32 -13.12 -7.92
CA GLY A 77 2.69 -11.84 -8.27
C GLY A 77 2.39 -10.92 -7.06
N ASN A 78 2.53 -11.44 -5.83
CA ASN A 78 2.25 -10.68 -4.61
C ASN A 78 3.29 -9.57 -4.39
N THR A 79 2.83 -8.38 -4.01
CA THR A 79 3.67 -7.24 -3.62
C THR A 79 4.73 -7.61 -2.57
N GLY A 80 4.39 -8.47 -1.60
CA GLY A 80 5.34 -8.97 -0.60
C GLY A 80 6.48 -9.81 -1.21
N TYR A 81 6.18 -10.62 -2.23
CA TYR A 81 7.18 -11.41 -2.96
C TYR A 81 8.08 -10.51 -3.82
N LEU A 82 7.50 -9.52 -4.52
CA LEU A 82 8.29 -8.55 -5.29
C LEU A 82 9.25 -7.74 -4.40
N ILE A 83 8.85 -7.40 -3.17
CA ILE A 83 9.73 -6.73 -2.19
C ILE A 83 10.90 -7.62 -1.80
N ALA A 84 10.68 -8.92 -1.59
CA ALA A 84 11.75 -9.87 -1.32
C ALA A 84 12.66 -10.06 -2.54
N LEU A 85 12.08 -10.19 -3.73
CA LEU A 85 12.80 -10.36 -4.99
C LEU A 85 13.71 -9.17 -5.31
N GLY A 86 13.27 -7.94 -5.05
CA GLY A 86 14.09 -6.73 -5.25
C GLY A 86 15.21 -6.51 -4.21
N ARG A 87 15.32 -7.37 -3.19
CA ARG A 87 16.29 -7.27 -2.08
C ARG A 87 17.26 -8.46 -1.96
N ALA A 88 16.80 -9.66 -2.25
CA ALA A 88 17.60 -10.88 -2.15
C ALA A 88 18.66 -10.96 -3.25
N THR A 89 19.74 -11.72 -3.01
CA THR A 89 20.79 -12.02 -3.99
C THR A 89 20.70 -13.45 -4.55
N HIS A 90 20.01 -14.34 -3.86
CA HIS A 90 19.88 -15.76 -4.20
C HIS A 90 18.43 -16.21 -4.18
N ARG A 91 18.16 -17.34 -4.85
CA ARG A 91 16.89 -18.08 -4.78
C ARG A 91 16.99 -19.16 -3.72
N PHE A 92 15.85 -19.50 -3.13
CA PHE A 92 15.75 -20.51 -2.07
C PHE A 92 14.93 -21.71 -2.54
N ASP A 93 15.36 -22.90 -2.13
CA ASP A 93 14.61 -24.14 -2.32
C ASP A 93 13.60 -24.40 -1.19
N LEU A 94 13.10 -25.64 -1.10
CA LEU A 94 12.08 -26.06 -0.14
C LEU A 94 12.59 -26.16 1.30
N ASP A 95 13.90 -26.38 1.49
CA ASP A 95 14.55 -26.42 2.81
C ASP A 95 15.10 -25.04 3.20
N GLY A 96 15.05 -24.07 2.28
CA GLY A 96 15.57 -22.73 2.50
C GLY A 96 17.07 -22.62 2.25
N GLU A 97 17.67 -23.57 1.55
CA GLU A 97 19.05 -23.49 1.07
C GLU A 97 19.14 -22.64 -0.22
N GLN A 98 20.33 -22.13 -0.52
CA GLN A 98 20.57 -21.28 -1.68
C GLN A 98 20.66 -22.11 -2.96
N ALA A 99 19.65 -22.02 -3.81
CA ALA A 99 19.49 -22.82 -5.01
C ALA A 99 19.63 -22.00 -6.30
N GLY A 100 20.71 -21.23 -6.36
CA GLY A 100 21.13 -20.42 -7.51
C GLY A 100 21.02 -18.91 -7.29
N GLU A 101 21.81 -18.15 -8.06
CA GLU A 101 21.86 -16.70 -8.01
C GLU A 101 20.61 -16.03 -8.61
N LEU A 102 20.36 -14.78 -8.20
CA LEU A 102 19.29 -13.93 -8.72
C LEU A 102 19.88 -12.73 -9.48
N SER A 103 19.85 -12.80 -10.82
CA SER A 103 20.26 -11.73 -11.74
C SER A 103 19.70 -10.36 -11.34
N GLU A 104 20.51 -9.31 -11.43
CA GLU A 104 20.09 -7.92 -11.17
C GLU A 104 18.91 -7.52 -12.05
N GLU A 105 18.77 -8.03 -13.27
CA GLU A 105 17.64 -7.76 -14.17
C GLU A 105 16.28 -8.09 -13.52
N HIS A 106 16.19 -9.25 -12.86
CA HIS A 106 15.00 -9.65 -12.13
C HIS A 106 14.76 -8.79 -10.88
N ARG A 107 15.83 -8.27 -10.27
CA ARG A 107 15.77 -7.41 -9.07
C ARG A 107 15.35 -5.99 -9.45
N ALA A 108 15.82 -5.49 -10.59
CA ALA A 108 15.42 -4.23 -11.21
C ALA A 108 13.93 -4.29 -11.62
N ALA A 109 13.51 -5.29 -12.40
CA ALA A 109 12.12 -5.45 -12.82
C ALA A 109 11.14 -5.55 -11.63
N ALA A 110 11.54 -6.21 -10.53
CA ALA A 110 10.76 -6.25 -9.29
C ALA A 110 10.61 -4.87 -8.63
N ARG A 111 11.68 -4.06 -8.61
CA ARG A 111 11.65 -2.68 -8.07
C ARG A 111 10.80 -1.75 -8.94
N GLU A 112 10.87 -1.91 -10.25
CA GLU A 112 10.07 -1.15 -11.23
C GLU A 112 8.57 -1.42 -11.08
N GLU A 113 8.15 -2.69 -11.06
CA GLU A 113 6.74 -3.04 -10.84
C GLU A 113 6.21 -2.56 -9.48
N LEU A 114 7.06 -2.55 -8.44
CA LEU A 114 6.71 -1.97 -7.15
C LEU A 114 6.53 -0.45 -7.21
N ALA A 115 7.38 0.27 -7.97
CA ALA A 115 7.23 1.70 -8.19
C ALA A 115 5.93 2.01 -8.95
N ARG A 116 5.66 1.27 -10.05
CA ARG A 116 4.43 1.38 -10.83
C ARG A 116 3.17 1.16 -9.99
N ARG A 117 3.15 0.11 -9.15
CA ARG A 117 2.03 -0.17 -8.23
C ARG A 117 1.82 0.94 -7.20
N ARG A 118 2.90 1.55 -6.69
CA ARG A 118 2.82 2.66 -5.74
C ARG A 118 2.25 3.92 -6.39
N ALA A 119 2.74 4.28 -7.59
CA ALA A 119 2.23 5.42 -8.34
C ALA A 119 0.72 5.32 -8.61
N LEU A 120 0.25 4.17 -9.11
CA LEU A 120 -1.19 3.93 -9.33
C LEU A 120 -2.01 3.98 -8.04
N GLN A 121 -1.47 3.51 -6.91
CA GLN A 121 -2.17 3.61 -5.63
C GLN A 121 -2.21 5.05 -5.12
N GLN A 122 -1.15 5.83 -5.31
CA GLN A 122 -1.09 7.26 -4.97
C GLN A 122 -2.10 8.05 -5.79
N GLU A 123 -2.10 7.89 -7.12
CA GLU A 123 -3.05 8.52 -8.05
C GLU A 123 -4.50 8.25 -7.64
N ARG A 124 -4.85 6.99 -7.32
CA ARG A 124 -6.20 6.63 -6.85
C ARG A 124 -6.58 7.32 -5.54
N VAL A 125 -5.65 7.38 -4.58
CA VAL A 125 -5.86 8.04 -3.29
C VAL A 125 -5.96 9.57 -3.45
N GLU A 126 -5.17 10.17 -4.34
CA GLU A 126 -5.22 11.60 -4.65
C GLU A 126 -6.52 11.98 -5.36
N LEU A 127 -6.99 11.16 -6.29
CA LEU A 127 -8.28 11.33 -6.96
C LEU A 127 -9.45 11.20 -5.98
N GLU A 128 -9.45 10.18 -5.11
CA GLU A 128 -10.44 10.00 -4.05
C GLU A 128 -10.45 11.19 -3.07
N GLN A 129 -9.29 11.63 -2.61
CA GLN A 129 -9.17 12.83 -1.75
C GLN A 129 -9.66 14.10 -2.45
N THR A 130 -9.37 14.26 -3.74
CA THR A 130 -9.81 15.43 -4.51
C THR A 130 -11.32 15.43 -4.66
N GLN A 131 -11.93 14.28 -4.98
CA GLN A 131 -13.38 14.14 -5.03
C GLN A 131 -14.03 14.40 -3.65
N ALA A 132 -13.47 13.88 -2.56
CA ALA A 132 -13.98 14.13 -1.21
C ALA A 132 -13.89 15.63 -0.82
N ARG A 133 -12.80 16.32 -1.19
CA ARG A 133 -12.68 17.78 -1.03
C ARG A 133 -13.73 18.54 -1.84
N ASN A 134 -13.96 18.13 -3.09
CA ASN A 134 -14.97 18.75 -3.96
C ASN A 134 -16.38 18.55 -3.40
N ARG A 135 -16.73 17.34 -2.91
CA ARG A 135 -17.99 17.05 -2.24
C ARG A 135 -18.18 17.85 -0.95
N ALA A 136 -17.15 17.93 -0.11
CA ALA A 136 -17.17 18.74 1.12
C ALA A 136 -17.34 20.24 0.82
N GLY A 137 -16.70 20.75 -0.24
CA GLY A 137 -16.88 22.12 -0.73
C GLY A 137 -18.29 22.37 -1.25
N LEU A 138 -18.83 21.45 -2.06
CA LEU A 138 -20.20 21.52 -2.58
C LEU A 138 -21.24 21.58 -1.46
N LEU A 139 -21.10 20.75 -0.42
CA LEU A 139 -21.94 20.79 0.77
C LEU A 139 -21.82 22.13 1.52
N HIS A 140 -20.60 22.62 1.73
CA HIS A 140 -20.37 23.90 2.42
C HIS A 140 -21.00 25.08 1.67
N ASP A 141 -20.84 25.12 0.36
CA ASP A 141 -21.39 26.17 -0.49
C ASP A 141 -22.92 26.08 -0.56
N TYR A 142 -23.48 24.87 -0.58
CA TYR A 142 -24.94 24.65 -0.54
C TYR A 142 -25.55 25.06 0.82
N GLU A 143 -24.90 24.73 1.94
CA GLU A 143 -25.32 25.15 3.29
C GLU A 143 -25.32 26.68 3.48
N ARG A 144 -24.65 27.44 2.59
CA ARG A 144 -24.48 28.89 2.69
C ARG A 144 -25.09 29.69 1.53
N THR A 145 -25.64 29.03 0.51
CA THR A 145 -26.15 29.72 -0.67
C THR A 145 -27.44 30.48 -0.39
N THR A 146 -27.58 31.65 -0.99
CA THR A 146 -28.85 32.41 -1.09
C THR A 146 -29.44 32.36 -2.50
N LEU A 147 -28.81 31.62 -3.41
CA LEU A 147 -29.28 31.42 -4.78
C LEU A 147 -30.44 30.43 -4.84
N THR A 148 -31.26 30.52 -5.89
CA THR A 148 -32.19 29.45 -6.26
C THR A 148 -31.43 28.17 -6.62
N LEU A 149 -32.09 27.02 -6.50
CA LEU A 149 -31.51 25.70 -6.79
C LEU A 149 -30.87 25.65 -8.19
N ALA A 150 -31.63 26.03 -9.22
CA ALA A 150 -31.18 26.10 -10.61
C ALA A 150 -29.91 26.95 -10.79
N ASN A 151 -29.85 28.13 -10.16
CA ASN A 151 -28.69 29.03 -10.25
C ASN A 151 -27.46 28.46 -9.52
N PHE A 152 -27.65 27.76 -8.40
CA PHE A 152 -26.58 27.06 -7.69
C PHE A 152 -26.04 25.88 -8.52
N CYS A 153 -26.93 25.05 -9.05
CA CYS A 153 -26.60 23.92 -9.94
C CYS A 153 -25.81 24.39 -11.16
N ALA A 154 -26.29 25.42 -11.86
CA ALA A 154 -25.60 26.03 -13.00
C ALA A 154 -24.21 26.56 -12.64
N LEU A 155 -24.05 27.20 -11.48
CA LEU A 155 -22.76 27.75 -11.03
C LEU A 155 -21.77 26.67 -10.57
N LYS A 156 -22.25 25.52 -10.07
CA LYS A 156 -21.40 24.40 -9.63
C LYS A 156 -21.15 23.35 -10.71
N GLY A 157 -21.84 23.43 -11.85
CA GLY A 157 -21.73 22.44 -12.93
C GLY A 157 -22.29 21.08 -12.54
N VAL A 158 -23.35 21.06 -11.72
CA VAL A 158 -24.02 19.85 -11.20
C VAL A 158 -25.50 19.94 -11.59
N THR A 159 -26.11 18.83 -12.03
CA THR A 159 -27.55 18.84 -12.35
C THR A 159 -28.42 18.84 -11.08
N GLU A 160 -29.68 19.26 -11.20
CA GLU A 160 -30.64 19.22 -10.07
C GLU A 160 -30.95 17.78 -9.62
N GLU A 161 -30.78 16.79 -10.50
CA GLU A 161 -30.99 15.36 -10.22
C GLU A 161 -29.81 14.73 -9.47
N GLU A 162 -28.56 15.12 -9.79
CA GLU A 162 -27.35 14.59 -9.15
C GLU A 162 -27.07 15.23 -7.78
N LEU A 163 -27.43 16.50 -7.60
CA LEU A 163 -27.09 17.28 -6.42
C LEU A 163 -27.54 16.62 -5.09
N PRO A 164 -28.77 16.09 -4.94
CA PRO A 164 -29.18 15.42 -3.70
C PRO A 164 -28.27 14.24 -3.33
N GLY A 165 -27.91 13.40 -4.32
CA GLY A 165 -27.03 12.26 -4.11
C GLY A 165 -25.61 12.68 -3.67
N LEU A 166 -25.05 13.72 -4.31
CA LEU A 166 -23.74 14.26 -3.94
C LEU A 166 -23.75 14.89 -2.54
N LEU A 167 -24.84 15.56 -2.14
CA LEU A 167 -24.99 16.15 -0.81
C LEU A 167 -25.14 15.07 0.28
N GLU A 168 -25.88 13.99 0.04
CA GLU A 168 -25.98 12.87 1.00
C GLU A 168 -24.62 12.18 1.20
N ILE A 169 -23.86 11.94 0.13
CA ILE A 169 -22.49 11.41 0.22
C ILE A 169 -21.62 12.39 1.03
N ALA A 170 -21.65 13.69 0.73
CA ALA A 170 -20.86 14.68 1.44
C ALA A 170 -21.21 14.79 2.94
N LYS A 171 -22.49 14.67 3.30
CA LYS A 171 -22.95 14.64 4.70
C LYS A 171 -22.45 13.38 5.41
N ALA A 172 -22.54 12.22 4.77
CA ALA A 172 -22.03 10.96 5.29
C ALA A 172 -20.51 11.01 5.49
N GLU A 173 -19.75 11.54 4.53
CA GLU A 173 -18.30 11.76 4.65
C GLU A 173 -17.93 12.74 5.77
N ARG A 174 -18.72 13.81 5.96
CA ARG A 174 -18.55 14.77 7.07
C ARG A 174 -18.85 14.15 8.44
N ALA A 175 -19.84 13.25 8.52
CA ALA A 175 -20.19 12.54 9.75
C ALA A 175 -19.22 11.39 10.08
N ALA A 176 -18.65 10.74 9.07
CA ALA A 176 -17.66 9.67 9.22
C ALA A 176 -16.25 10.20 9.53
N GLN A 177 -15.95 11.46 9.22
CA GLN A 177 -14.70 12.08 9.65
C GLN A 177 -14.66 12.16 11.18
N PRO A 178 -13.62 11.60 11.84
CA PRO A 178 -13.48 11.72 13.29
C PRO A 178 -13.43 13.20 13.65
N ALA A 179 -14.23 13.59 14.65
CA ALA A 179 -14.30 14.97 15.12
C ALA A 179 -12.87 15.47 15.38
N ARG A 180 -12.43 16.42 14.54
CA ARG A 180 -11.04 16.85 14.47
C ARG A 180 -10.63 17.34 15.84
N GLU A 181 -9.85 16.53 16.59
CA GLU A 181 -9.48 16.83 17.96
C GLU A 181 -9.03 18.28 18.04
N ALA A 182 -9.69 19.06 18.91
CA ALA A 182 -9.48 20.49 18.99
C ALA A 182 -8.00 20.73 19.34
N ARG A 183 -7.21 21.06 18.31
CA ARG A 183 -5.76 21.17 18.36
C ARG A 183 -5.43 22.02 19.59
N PRO A 184 -4.81 21.45 20.65
CA PRO A 184 -4.80 22.07 21.96
C PRO A 184 -4.27 23.48 21.82
N GLN A 185 -5.10 24.45 22.20
CA GLN A 185 -4.83 25.86 21.98
C GLN A 185 -3.46 26.14 22.59
N PHE A 186 -2.54 26.65 21.76
CA PHE A 186 -1.15 26.83 22.14
C PHE A 186 -1.14 27.70 23.40
N ALA A 187 -0.82 27.10 24.56
CA ALA A 187 -0.87 27.81 25.82
C ALA A 187 -0.03 29.10 25.68
N PRO A 188 -0.56 30.26 26.09
CA PRO A 188 0.10 31.53 25.84
C PRO A 188 1.51 31.44 26.40
N ARG A 189 2.50 31.49 25.50
CA ARG A 189 3.90 31.21 25.84
C ARG A 189 4.32 32.23 26.89
N ASN A 190 4.48 31.77 28.13
CA ASN A 190 4.69 32.60 29.32
C ASN A 190 5.52 33.84 28.99
N ALA A 191 4.96 35.02 29.30
CA ALA A 191 5.55 36.29 28.97
C ALA A 191 7.03 36.30 29.36
N ARG A 192 7.91 36.46 28.36
CA ARG A 192 9.32 36.71 28.65
C ARG A 192 9.36 38.02 29.45
N PRO A 193 9.94 38.04 30.67
CA PRO A 193 9.99 39.26 31.45
C PRO A 193 10.70 40.35 30.65
N ASN A 194 10.17 41.57 30.73
CA ASN A 194 10.65 42.68 29.93
C ASN A 194 12.09 43.01 30.35
N PRO A 195 13.07 43.13 29.43
CA PRO A 195 14.46 43.39 29.81
C PRO A 195 14.70 44.70 30.59
N ARG A 196 13.67 45.54 30.73
CA ARG A 196 13.69 46.77 31.53
C ARG A 196 13.64 46.52 33.04
N ASP A 197 13.00 45.43 33.49
CA ASP A 197 12.84 45.14 34.92
C ASP A 197 14.11 44.54 35.55
N ALA A 198 15.10 44.17 34.73
CA ALA A 198 16.36 43.56 35.16
C ALA A 198 17.44 44.59 35.60
N ARG A 199 17.09 45.87 35.81
CA ARG A 199 18.07 46.95 35.99
C ARG A 199 18.24 47.49 37.42
N GLU A 200 17.47 47.02 38.40
CA GLU A 200 17.51 47.57 39.78
C GLU A 200 18.20 46.68 40.83
N THR A 201 18.85 45.57 40.44
CA THR A 201 19.57 44.69 41.39
C THR A 201 21.02 44.42 40.99
N ARG A 202 21.84 45.47 40.84
CA ARG A 202 23.30 45.38 40.70
C ARG A 202 24.08 46.47 41.43
N ASP A 203 23.76 46.67 42.71
CA ASP A 203 24.69 47.27 43.67
C ASP A 203 24.90 46.35 44.87
N SER A 204 25.98 45.55 44.83
CA SER A 204 26.77 45.03 45.98
C SER A 204 27.58 43.78 45.60
N LYS A 205 28.86 43.77 46.01
CA LYS A 205 29.88 42.69 45.85
C LYS A 205 30.24 42.37 44.37
N GLY A 206 31.49 42.36 43.93
CA GLY A 206 32.77 42.32 44.65
C GLY A 206 33.48 40.99 44.34
N GLY A 207 34.51 41.01 43.50
CA GLY A 207 35.23 39.81 43.04
C GLY A 207 36.13 40.09 41.83
N GLU A 208 37.37 39.60 41.87
CA GLU A 208 38.53 40.01 41.07
C GLU A 208 38.41 40.07 39.53
N ARG A 209 39.22 40.96 38.93
CA ARG A 209 39.54 40.97 37.49
C ARG A 209 40.83 40.18 37.22
N ALA A 210 40.74 39.10 36.44
CA ALA A 210 41.90 38.52 35.75
C ALA A 210 42.15 39.23 34.39
N PRO A 211 43.40 39.39 33.93
CA PRO A 211 43.73 40.17 32.74
C PRO A 211 43.39 39.44 31.43
N ARG A 212 42.98 40.20 30.41
CA ARG A 212 42.75 39.70 29.04
C ARG A 212 44.07 39.44 28.31
N GLY A 213 44.27 38.23 27.78
CA GLY A 213 45.28 37.96 26.77
C GLY A 213 45.02 38.69 25.44
N PRO A 214 46.05 38.94 24.62
CA PRO A 214 45.94 39.79 23.44
C PRO A 214 45.13 39.15 22.31
N ARG A 215 44.26 39.95 21.67
CA ARG A 215 43.56 39.56 20.44
C ARG A 215 44.51 39.66 19.26
N ASN A 216 44.89 38.52 18.68
CA ASN A 216 45.50 38.53 17.35
C ASN A 216 44.39 38.59 16.28
N ARG A 217 44.49 39.54 15.35
CA ARG A 217 43.48 39.80 14.30
C ARG A 217 44.23 40.07 13.00
N PRO A 218 44.40 39.07 12.12
CA PRO A 218 44.87 39.34 10.77
C PRO A 218 43.71 39.98 10.00
N GLY A 219 43.94 41.20 9.52
CA GLY A 219 43.19 41.73 8.39
C GLY A 219 44.21 42.13 7.32
N ARG A 220 43.96 41.73 6.07
CA ARG A 220 43.74 42.67 4.98
C ARG A 220 43.08 41.97 3.80
#